data_AF-A0A833VRM7-F1
#
_entry.id   AF-A0A833VRM7-F1
#
_cell.length_a   1.000
_cell.length_b   1.000
_cell.length_c   1.000
_cell.angle_alpha   90.00
_cell.angle_beta   90.00
_cell.angle_gamma   90.00
#
_symmetry.space_group_name_H-M   'P 1'
#
loop_
_entity.id
_entity.type
_entity.pdbx_description
1 polymer ?
#
loop_
_entity_poly.entity_id
_entity_poly.type
_entity_poly.pdbx_seq_one_letter_code
_entity_poly.pdbx_strand_id
1 'polypeptide(L)'
;MAVGTSYVRNIISSSVLPKMLCIETDSMHLTFEHYPPGGLVQIHPSIRPTRGVDPFTRKDWYDVKAPSMFTNRHVGKTLVNRTQGIKIASEGLKYRVFEVSLADLQNDGDAERSFRKFRLIAEDVQHRNVLTNFHGMDLTTDKLRSMVKKWQTLIEANVDVKTTDGYLLRVFCIGFTNKDQLSTRKTCYAQHAQVKKIRQKMVDTITNDVTKSDLKGVVSKLLPDATAKDIEKASQGIYPLHDVYIRKVKVLKKPRFELSKLLELHGDGAASKSEEVGESGSKVDRPEGYEPPVQESV
;
A
#
# COMPACT_ATOMS: atom_id res chain seq x y z
N MET A 1 2.68 10.91 -79.36
CA MET A 1 1.50 10.03 -79.22
C MET A 1 1.33 9.68 -77.74
N ALA A 2 0.16 10.03 -77.19
CA ALA A 2 -0.50 9.59 -75.94
C ALA A 2 0.28 9.57 -74.59
N VAL A 3 -0.01 10.48 -73.62
CA VAL A 3 -0.85 10.36 -72.37
C VAL A 3 -0.69 9.03 -71.59
N GLY A 4 -0.61 8.93 -70.26
CA GLY A 4 -0.69 9.85 -69.11
C GLY A 4 -0.88 9.05 -67.79
N THR A 5 -0.62 9.72 -66.65
CA THR A 5 -1.31 9.64 -65.32
C THR A 5 -1.75 8.32 -64.64
N SER A 6 -1.25 8.11 -63.41
CA SER A 6 -1.98 7.96 -62.11
C SER A 6 -2.81 6.70 -61.73
N TYR A 7 -2.92 6.48 -60.39
CA TYR A 7 -3.83 5.62 -59.58
C TYR A 7 -3.44 4.12 -59.41
N VAL A 8 -3.20 3.54 -58.22
CA VAL A 8 -4.03 3.24 -57.01
C VAL A 8 -4.92 1.98 -57.13
N ARG A 9 -4.86 1.11 -56.08
CA ARG A 9 -5.78 0.03 -55.61
C ARG A 9 -5.57 -1.44 -56.05
N ASN A 10 -5.19 -2.25 -55.05
CA ASN A 10 -5.95 -3.37 -54.44
C ASN A 10 -6.65 -4.48 -55.28
N ILE A 11 -6.24 -5.73 -54.98
CA ILE A 11 -7.03 -6.99 -54.78
C ILE A 11 -7.34 -7.89 -56.01
N ILE A 12 -7.07 -9.20 -55.82
CA ILE A 12 -7.50 -10.47 -56.47
C ILE A 12 -6.81 -10.91 -57.78
N SER A 13 -6.15 -12.10 -57.75
CA SER A 13 -6.59 -13.31 -58.48
C SER A 13 -5.46 -14.31 -58.79
N SER A 14 -5.65 -15.57 -58.35
CA SER A 14 -5.22 -16.84 -59.00
C SER A 14 -3.70 -17.05 -59.22
N SER A 15 -3.08 -18.22 -59.22
CA SER A 15 -3.50 -19.61 -59.32
C SER A 15 -2.20 -20.42 -59.24
N VAL A 16 -1.98 -21.25 -58.22
CA VAL A 16 -1.11 -22.44 -58.37
C VAL A 16 -1.59 -23.55 -57.43
N LEU A 17 -2.51 -24.37 -57.94
CA LEU A 17 -2.63 -25.82 -57.67
C LEU A 17 -3.32 -26.42 -58.91
N PRO A 18 -2.85 -27.58 -59.41
CA PRO A 18 -3.75 -28.73 -59.50
C PRO A 18 -3.08 -30.01 -58.96
N LYS A 19 -3.75 -30.82 -58.10
CA LYS A 19 -4.66 -31.96 -58.41
C LYS A 19 -3.88 -33.17 -58.99
N MET A 20 -4.10 -34.45 -58.67
CA MET A 20 -5.21 -35.23 -58.10
C MET A 20 -4.69 -36.71 -58.04
N LEU A 21 -5.09 -37.60 -57.12
CA LEU A 21 -6.19 -38.61 -57.18
C LEU A 21 -5.86 -39.60 -56.00
N CYS A 22 -6.68 -39.96 -55.00
CA CYS A 22 -7.99 -40.66 -54.92
C CYS A 22 -7.92 -42.20 -54.79
N ILE A 23 -8.60 -42.73 -53.73
CA ILE A 23 -9.34 -44.04 -53.59
C ILE A 23 -8.44 -45.28 -53.33
N GLU A 24 -8.65 -46.28 -52.44
CA GLU A 24 -9.79 -46.93 -51.75
C GLU A 24 -9.31 -47.79 -50.53
N THR A 25 -10.22 -48.04 -49.55
CA THR A 25 -10.39 -49.21 -48.63
C THR A 25 -9.22 -49.87 -47.88
N ASP A 26 -9.29 -49.92 -46.52
CA ASP A 26 -9.74 -51.15 -45.82
C ASP A 26 -9.84 -51.05 -44.29
N SER A 27 -10.91 -51.65 -43.76
CA SER A 27 -11.09 -52.22 -42.41
C SER A 27 -11.19 -51.29 -41.18
N MET A 28 -12.43 -50.85 -40.92
CA MET A 28 -12.93 -50.60 -39.56
C MET A 28 -13.02 -51.94 -38.80
N HIS A 29 -12.32 -52.08 -37.67
CA HIS A 29 -12.73 -53.00 -36.60
C HIS A 29 -13.27 -52.17 -35.44
N LEU A 30 -14.58 -51.93 -35.49
CA LEU A 30 -15.41 -51.55 -34.36
C LEU A 30 -15.50 -52.75 -33.42
N THR A 31 -14.89 -52.66 -32.23
CA THR A 31 -15.35 -53.48 -31.10
C THR A 31 -16.65 -52.87 -30.61
N PHE A 32 -17.76 -53.39 -31.14
CA PHE A 32 -19.09 -53.22 -30.59
C PHE A 32 -19.12 -53.88 -29.21
N GLU A 33 -19.00 -53.10 -28.14
CA GLU A 33 -19.56 -53.49 -26.85
C GLU A 33 -21.08 -53.37 -26.95
N HIS A 34 -21.74 -54.51 -26.91
CA HIS A 34 -23.18 -54.64 -26.78
C HIS A 34 -23.63 -53.97 -25.48
N TYR A 35 -24.29 -52.82 -25.57
CA TYR A 35 -25.13 -52.32 -24.48
C TYR A 35 -26.60 -52.43 -24.87
N PRO A 36 -27.45 -53.01 -24.00
CA PRO A 36 -28.82 -53.39 -24.31
C PRO A 36 -29.72 -52.16 -24.61
N PRO A 37 -30.72 -52.30 -25.51
CA PRO A 37 -31.67 -51.23 -25.79
C PRO A 37 -32.73 -51.20 -24.69
N GLY A 38 -32.73 -50.16 -23.86
CA GLY A 38 -33.79 -49.99 -22.85
C GLY A 38 -33.45 -49.13 -21.62
N GLY A 39 -32.30 -48.46 -21.56
CA GLY A 39 -31.97 -47.57 -20.45
C GLY A 39 -32.31 -46.11 -20.76
N LEU A 40 -33.33 -45.57 -20.09
CA LEU A 40 -33.55 -44.12 -19.97
C LEU A 40 -32.23 -43.49 -19.48
N VAL A 41 -31.55 -42.75 -20.35
CA VAL A 41 -30.36 -41.99 -19.96
C VAL A 41 -30.83 -40.96 -18.93
N GLN A 42 -30.56 -41.20 -17.65
CA GLN A 42 -30.69 -40.17 -16.64
C GLN A 42 -29.65 -39.11 -16.95
N ILE A 43 -30.11 -38.03 -17.59
CA ILE A 43 -29.38 -36.79 -17.72
C ILE A 43 -29.12 -36.33 -16.29
N HIS A 44 -27.90 -36.55 -15.77
CA HIS A 44 -27.49 -35.89 -14.54
C HIS A 44 -27.67 -34.38 -14.78
N PRO A 45 -28.53 -33.70 -13.99
CA PRO A 45 -28.73 -32.28 -14.20
C PRO A 45 -27.36 -31.62 -14.06
N SER A 46 -26.93 -30.93 -15.12
CA SER A 46 -25.84 -29.98 -15.04
C SER A 46 -26.10 -29.12 -13.81
N ILE A 47 -25.08 -28.98 -12.95
CA ILE A 47 -25.15 -28.13 -11.77
C ILE A 47 -25.62 -26.76 -12.25
N ARG A 48 -26.91 -26.47 -12.06
CA ARG A 48 -27.46 -25.15 -12.32
C ARG A 48 -26.58 -24.18 -11.56
N PRO A 49 -26.06 -23.09 -12.15
CA PRO A 49 -25.47 -22.04 -11.35
C PRO A 49 -26.56 -21.65 -10.36
N THR A 50 -26.33 -21.97 -9.09
CA THR A 50 -27.25 -21.63 -8.00
C THR A 50 -27.58 -20.16 -8.14
N ARG A 51 -28.88 -19.81 -8.04
CA ARG A 51 -29.40 -18.44 -8.05
C ARG A 51 -28.31 -17.48 -7.58
N GLY A 52 -27.78 -16.65 -8.49
CA GLY A 52 -26.58 -15.87 -8.25
C GLY A 52 -26.78 -14.94 -7.06
N VAL A 53 -26.36 -15.38 -5.88
CA VAL A 53 -26.37 -14.53 -4.68
C VAL A 53 -25.31 -13.47 -4.90
N ASP A 54 -25.71 -12.20 -4.78
CA ASP A 54 -24.80 -11.07 -4.96
C ASP A 54 -23.56 -11.24 -4.06
N PRO A 55 -22.34 -11.30 -4.63
CA PRO A 55 -21.11 -11.43 -3.87
C PRO A 55 -20.90 -10.35 -2.79
N PHE A 56 -21.50 -9.16 -2.92
CA PHE A 56 -21.38 -8.10 -1.91
C PHE A 56 -22.17 -8.37 -0.63
N THR A 57 -23.22 -9.20 -0.68
CA THR A 57 -24.00 -9.60 0.51
C THR A 57 -23.18 -10.39 1.54
N ARG A 58 -22.09 -11.02 1.08
CA ARG A 58 -21.19 -11.83 1.90
C ARG A 58 -20.04 -11.03 2.50
N LYS A 59 -19.99 -9.71 2.30
CA LYS A 59 -18.88 -8.85 2.73
C LYS A 59 -19.29 -7.97 3.89
N ASP A 60 -18.37 -7.80 4.82
CA ASP A 60 -18.51 -6.89 5.95
C ASP A 60 -17.51 -5.75 5.87
N TRP A 61 -17.96 -4.60 6.37
CA TRP A 61 -17.18 -3.36 6.44
C TRP A 61 -16.46 -3.23 7.77
N TYR A 62 -15.19 -2.85 7.68
CA TYR A 62 -14.28 -2.60 8.79
C TYR A 62 -13.70 -1.19 8.67
N ASP A 63 -13.53 -0.50 9.80
CA ASP A 63 -12.96 0.84 9.85
C ASP A 63 -11.44 0.76 10.00
N VAL A 64 -10.71 1.47 9.14
CA VAL A 64 -9.24 1.51 9.18
C VAL A 64 -8.78 2.66 10.06
N LYS A 65 -8.04 2.32 11.12
CA LYS A 65 -7.46 3.29 12.06
C LYS A 65 -6.00 3.55 11.78
N ALA A 66 -5.63 4.82 11.65
CA ALA A 66 -4.25 5.29 11.60
C ALA A 66 -3.63 5.37 13.02
N PRO A 67 -2.30 5.23 13.13
CA PRO A 67 -1.58 5.44 14.40
C PRO A 67 -1.82 6.83 15.00
N SER A 68 -1.62 6.96 16.31
CA SER A 68 -1.75 8.22 17.07
C SER A 68 -0.75 9.33 16.67
N MET A 69 0.17 9.04 15.75
CA MET A 69 1.10 10.02 15.18
C MET A 69 0.41 11.03 14.26
N PHE A 70 -0.81 10.71 13.80
CA PHE A 70 -1.60 11.54 12.90
C PHE A 70 -2.83 12.09 13.62
N THR A 71 -3.24 13.32 13.30
CA THR A 71 -4.41 13.95 13.94
C THR A 71 -5.70 13.21 13.60
N ASN A 72 -5.92 12.87 12.33
CA ASN A 72 -7.07 12.10 11.90
C ASN A 72 -6.78 10.60 11.97
N ARG A 73 -7.43 9.93 12.92
CA ARG A 73 -7.27 8.49 13.12
C ARG A 73 -8.16 7.65 12.20
N HIS A 74 -9.20 8.23 11.59
CA HIS A 74 -10.11 7.49 10.72
C HIS A 74 -9.71 7.69 9.26
N VAL A 75 -9.07 6.68 8.67
CA VAL A 75 -8.59 6.72 7.28
C VAL A 75 -9.71 6.42 6.29
N GLY A 76 -10.60 5.50 6.65
CA GLY A 76 -11.69 5.06 5.79
C GLY A 76 -12.21 3.68 6.16
N LYS A 77 -12.97 3.07 5.25
CA LYS A 77 -13.57 1.74 5.44
C LYS A 77 -13.01 0.74 4.43
N THR A 78 -12.87 -0.50 4.86
CA THR A 78 -12.43 -1.61 4.01
C THR A 78 -13.39 -2.77 4.13
N LEU A 79 -13.62 -3.42 3.01
CA LEU A 79 -14.48 -4.60 2.94
C LEU A 79 -13.66 -5.88 2.89
N VAL A 80 -14.15 -6.91 3.59
CA VAL A 80 -13.62 -8.28 3.51
C VAL A 80 -14.79 -9.26 3.48
N ASN A 81 -14.56 -10.45 2.93
CA ASN A 81 -15.55 -11.52 3.00
C ASN A 81 -15.75 -11.92 4.47
N ARG A 82 -17.00 -12.22 4.84
CA ARG A 82 -17.34 -12.86 6.11
C ARG A 82 -16.54 -14.15 6.30
N THR A 83 -16.20 -14.45 7.55
CA THR A 83 -15.56 -15.72 7.90
C THR A 83 -16.45 -16.87 7.44
N GLN A 84 -15.90 -17.75 6.61
CA GLN A 84 -16.59 -18.93 6.08
C GLN A 84 -15.66 -20.14 6.15
N GLY A 85 -16.04 -21.12 6.97
CA GLY A 85 -15.25 -22.32 7.21
C GLY A 85 -13.85 -21.97 7.72
N ILE A 86 -12.82 -22.40 6.99
CA ILE A 86 -11.39 -22.24 7.35
C ILE A 86 -10.88 -20.81 7.07
N LYS A 87 -11.56 -20.03 6.22
CA LYS A 87 -11.09 -18.69 5.83
C LYS A 87 -11.59 -17.65 6.83
N ILE A 88 -10.68 -17.14 7.65
CA ILE A 88 -10.96 -16.11 8.65
C ILE A 88 -10.89 -14.72 8.02
N ALA A 89 -11.90 -13.88 8.29
CA ALA A 89 -11.96 -12.51 7.77
C ALA A 89 -10.76 -11.64 8.24
N SER A 90 -10.28 -11.84 9.46
CA SER A 90 -9.17 -11.07 10.04
C SER A 90 -7.85 -11.34 9.31
N GLU A 91 -7.56 -12.58 8.94
CA GLU A 91 -6.36 -12.92 8.16
C GLU A 91 -6.36 -12.29 6.77
N GLY A 92 -7.55 -12.22 6.14
CA GLY A 92 -7.72 -11.56 4.84
C GLY A 92 -7.60 -10.04 4.89
N LEU A 93 -7.71 -9.42 6.07
CA LEU A 93 -7.52 -7.98 6.30
C LEU A 93 -6.08 -7.64 6.68
N LYS A 94 -5.41 -8.51 7.43
CA LYS A 94 -4.00 -8.35 7.80
C LYS A 94 -3.13 -8.28 6.55
N TYR A 95 -2.02 -7.56 6.65
CA TYR A 95 -1.04 -7.31 5.59
C TYR A 95 -1.53 -6.51 4.38
N ARG A 96 -2.77 -6.02 4.37
CA ARG A 96 -3.21 -5.02 3.39
C ARG A 96 -2.46 -3.71 3.61
N VAL A 97 -2.01 -3.10 2.52
CA VAL A 97 -1.31 -1.82 2.54
C VAL A 97 -2.23 -0.76 1.96
N PHE A 98 -2.52 0.26 2.76
CA PHE A 98 -3.30 1.43 2.38
C PHE A 98 -2.35 2.58 2.07
N GLU A 99 -2.52 3.20 0.91
CA GLU A 99 -1.79 4.41 0.53
C GLU A 99 -2.71 5.60 0.76
N VAL A 100 -2.29 6.53 1.61
CA VAL A 100 -3.10 7.67 2.08
C VAL A 100 -2.27 8.94 1.93
N SER A 101 -2.91 10.05 1.53
CA SER A 101 -2.25 11.35 1.52
C SER A 101 -2.03 11.86 2.93
N LEU A 102 -0.96 12.62 3.16
CA LEU A 102 -0.76 13.28 4.45
C LEU A 102 -1.85 14.31 4.77
N ALA A 103 -2.40 14.97 3.75
CA ALA A 103 -3.47 15.96 3.92
C ALA A 103 -4.70 15.34 4.62
N ASP A 104 -5.09 14.14 4.20
CA ASP A 104 -6.25 13.42 4.77
C ASP A 104 -5.98 12.95 6.21
N LEU A 105 -4.71 12.69 6.55
CA LEU A 105 -4.29 12.24 7.87
C LEU A 105 -4.14 13.38 8.88
N GLN A 106 -3.88 14.60 8.43
CA GLN A 106 -3.66 15.75 9.33
C GLN A 106 -4.84 16.74 9.35
N ASN A 107 -5.79 16.64 8.40
CA ASN A 107 -6.87 17.60 8.20
C ASN A 107 -6.41 19.06 7.99
N ASP A 108 -5.14 19.25 7.61
CA ASP A 108 -4.61 20.53 7.20
C ASP A 108 -4.76 20.67 5.69
N GLY A 109 -5.53 21.66 5.24
CA GLY A 109 -5.75 21.98 3.82
C GLY A 109 -4.55 22.58 3.10
N ASP A 110 -3.36 22.48 3.69
CA ASP A 110 -2.15 23.11 3.19
C ASP A 110 -1.59 22.29 2.02
N ALA A 111 -1.60 22.88 0.82
CA ALA A 111 -1.21 22.22 -0.42
C ALA A 111 0.25 21.70 -0.38
N GLU A 112 1.09 22.29 0.48
CA GLU A 112 2.48 21.88 0.71
C GLU A 112 2.61 20.53 1.45
N ARG A 113 1.52 19.97 1.99
CA ARG A 113 1.57 18.65 2.65
C ARG A 113 0.92 17.55 1.83
N SER A 114 0.09 17.89 0.84
CA SER A 114 -0.68 16.95 0.01
C SER A 114 0.16 16.07 -0.92
N PHE A 115 1.40 16.45 -1.23
CA PHE A 115 2.25 15.68 -2.13
C PHE A 115 2.93 14.47 -1.47
N ARG A 116 2.67 14.22 -0.18
CA ARG A 116 3.27 13.09 0.57
C ARG A 116 2.24 12.00 0.73
N LYS A 117 2.63 10.78 0.39
CA LYS A 117 1.80 9.59 0.52
C LYS A 117 2.42 8.65 1.54
N PHE A 118 1.64 8.29 2.54
CA PHE A 118 1.99 7.32 3.56
C PHE A 118 1.41 5.97 3.21
N ARG A 119 2.21 4.93 3.42
CA ARG A 119 1.80 3.53 3.30
C ARG A 119 1.60 2.97 4.69
N LEU A 120 0.36 2.63 5.00
CA LEU A 120 -0.06 2.07 6.28
C LEU A 120 -0.43 0.60 6.07
N ILE A 121 0.19 -0.31 6.81
CA ILE A 121 -0.08 -1.75 6.74
C ILE A 121 -1.01 -2.17 7.87
N ALA A 122 -2.05 -2.95 7.57
CA ALA A 122 -2.89 -3.58 8.58
C ALA A 122 -2.10 -4.69 9.30
N GLU A 123 -1.87 -4.53 10.61
CA GLU A 123 -1.17 -5.56 11.40
C GLU A 123 -2.14 -6.34 12.29
N ASP A 124 -3.14 -5.66 12.85
CA ASP A 124 -4.13 -6.31 13.69
C ASP A 124 -5.56 -5.81 13.45
N VAL A 125 -6.53 -6.65 13.81
CA VAL A 125 -7.96 -6.36 13.67
C VAL A 125 -8.62 -6.54 15.04
N GLN A 126 -9.14 -5.46 15.58
CA GLN A 126 -9.88 -5.42 16.84
C GLN A 126 -11.36 -5.18 16.57
N HIS A 127 -12.19 -6.19 16.79
CA HIS A 127 -13.63 -6.12 16.51
C HIS A 127 -13.89 -5.69 15.05
N ARG A 128 -14.32 -4.45 14.81
CA ARG A 128 -14.53 -3.85 13.48
C ARG A 128 -13.45 -2.85 13.07
N ASN A 129 -12.45 -2.62 13.92
CA ASN A 129 -11.36 -1.67 13.67
C ASN A 129 -10.11 -2.42 13.20
N VAL A 130 -9.48 -1.93 12.14
CA VAL A 130 -8.19 -2.41 11.65
C VAL A 130 -7.11 -1.45 12.13
N LEU A 131 -6.20 -1.94 12.97
CA LEU A 131 -5.05 -1.19 13.45
C LEU A 131 -3.93 -1.27 12.42
N THR A 132 -3.49 -0.10 11.96
CA THR A 132 -2.43 0.01 10.97
C THR A 132 -1.11 0.46 11.55
N ASN A 133 0.00 0.09 10.91
CA ASN A 133 1.35 0.51 11.26
C ASN A 133 2.01 1.19 10.05
N PHE A 134 3.05 1.99 10.29
CA PHE A 134 3.82 2.61 9.22
C PHE A 134 4.62 1.56 8.42
N HIS A 135 4.47 1.57 7.09
CA HIS A 135 5.21 0.70 6.19
C HIS A 135 6.17 1.46 5.27
N GLY A 136 5.85 2.70 4.92
CA GLY A 136 6.70 3.52 4.09
C GLY A 136 6.07 4.85 3.71
N MET A 137 6.85 5.65 2.99
CA MET A 137 6.46 6.97 2.51
C MET A 137 6.95 7.14 1.08
N ASP A 138 6.17 7.82 0.23
CA ASP A 138 6.56 8.19 -1.12
C ASP A 138 6.05 9.60 -1.44
N LEU A 139 6.76 10.32 -2.30
CA LEU A 139 6.24 11.56 -2.87
C LEU A 139 5.29 11.25 -4.04
N THR A 140 4.35 12.16 -4.29
CA THR A 140 3.52 12.10 -5.50
C THR A 140 4.36 12.36 -6.76
N THR A 141 3.94 11.79 -7.88
CA THR A 141 4.70 11.83 -9.13
C THR A 141 4.72 13.22 -9.77
N ASP A 142 3.66 14.00 -9.58
CA ASP A 142 3.53 15.39 -9.99
C ASP A 142 4.56 16.28 -9.30
N LYS A 143 4.69 16.20 -7.97
CA LYS A 143 5.70 16.97 -7.23
C LYS A 143 7.11 16.55 -7.59
N LEU A 144 7.38 15.24 -7.74
CA LEU A 144 8.70 14.78 -8.16
C LEU A 144 9.08 15.34 -9.54
N ARG A 145 8.16 15.29 -10.51
CA ARG A 145 8.40 15.79 -11.87
C ARG A 145 8.53 17.32 -11.92
N SER A 146 7.84 18.06 -11.05
CA SER A 146 7.89 19.53 -11.05
C SER A 146 9.21 20.09 -10.51
N MET A 147 9.89 19.38 -9.61
CA MET A 147 11.19 19.79 -9.06
C MET A 147 12.35 19.58 -10.05
N VAL A 148 12.25 18.56 -10.91
CA VAL A 148 13.29 18.23 -11.89
C VAL A 148 13.25 19.24 -13.05
N LYS A 149 14.07 20.29 -12.94
CA LYS A 149 14.25 21.33 -13.97
C LYS A 149 15.63 21.25 -14.61
N LYS A 150 15.77 21.85 -15.79
CA LYS A 150 17.06 22.03 -16.47
C LYS A 150 17.91 23.10 -15.75
N TRP A 151 19.20 23.14 -16.06
CA TRP A 151 20.15 24.18 -15.62
C TRP A 151 20.56 24.15 -14.14
N GLN A 152 20.20 23.08 -13.44
CA GLN A 152 20.58 22.81 -12.05
C GLN A 152 21.11 21.39 -11.91
N THR A 153 21.91 21.15 -10.87
CA THR A 153 22.39 19.80 -10.55
C THR A 153 21.39 19.10 -9.62
N LEU A 154 21.02 17.89 -9.98
CA LEU A 154 20.28 16.97 -9.12
C LEU A 154 21.26 16.22 -8.22
N ILE A 155 20.98 16.21 -6.92
CA ILE A 155 21.75 15.47 -5.92
C ILE A 155 20.82 14.45 -5.25
N GLU A 156 21.14 13.18 -5.40
CA GLU A 156 20.45 12.05 -4.77
C GLU A 156 21.37 11.34 -3.78
N ALA A 157 20.78 10.89 -2.68
CA ALA A 157 21.43 10.06 -1.67
C ALA A 157 20.47 8.96 -1.18
N ASN A 158 21.02 7.79 -0.88
CA ASN A 158 20.29 6.66 -0.32
C ASN A 158 21.05 6.09 0.88
N VAL A 159 20.33 5.74 1.94
CA VAL A 159 20.93 5.21 3.17
C VAL A 159 20.08 4.08 3.72
N ASP A 160 20.75 3.04 4.20
CA ASP A 160 20.16 1.99 5.02
C ASP A 160 20.49 2.23 6.47
N VAL A 161 19.47 2.47 7.30
CA VAL A 161 19.64 2.78 8.72
C VAL A 161 18.75 1.87 9.55
N LYS A 162 19.27 1.47 10.71
CA LYS A 162 18.54 0.74 11.72
C LYS A 162 18.05 1.70 12.80
N THR A 163 16.76 1.65 13.08
CA THR A 163 16.17 2.33 14.25
C THR A 163 16.47 1.55 15.53
N THR A 164 16.32 2.23 16.67
CA THR A 164 16.38 1.67 18.03
C THR A 164 15.45 0.46 18.20
N ASP A 165 14.23 0.54 17.68
CA ASP A 165 13.19 -0.51 17.72
C ASP A 165 13.52 -1.77 16.89
N GLY A 166 14.58 -1.70 16.08
CA GLY A 166 15.01 -2.80 15.21
C GLY A 166 14.36 -2.81 13.83
N TYR A 167 13.64 -1.76 13.42
CA TYR A 167 13.26 -1.58 12.01
C TYR A 167 14.47 -1.18 11.18
N LEU A 168 14.67 -1.86 10.04
CA LEU A 168 15.62 -1.44 9.01
C LEU A 168 14.89 -0.60 7.96
N LEU A 169 15.29 0.64 7.82
CA LEU A 169 14.70 1.61 6.89
C LEU A 169 15.71 1.96 5.80
N ARG A 170 15.23 2.03 4.55
CA ARG A 170 15.95 2.62 3.43
C ARG A 170 15.33 3.97 3.10
N VAL A 171 16.10 5.03 3.32
CA VAL A 171 15.68 6.41 3.10
C VAL A 171 16.33 6.93 1.82
N PHE A 172 15.54 7.53 0.95
CA PHE A 172 15.98 8.20 -0.26
C PHE A 172 15.77 9.70 -0.09
N CYS A 173 16.83 10.48 -0.28
CA CYS A 173 16.77 11.93 -0.25
C CYS A 173 17.13 12.49 -1.62
N ILE A 174 16.45 13.56 -2.00
CA ILE A 174 16.67 14.31 -3.22
C ILE A 174 16.84 15.78 -2.85
N GLY A 175 17.71 16.48 -3.56
CA GLY A 175 17.88 17.92 -3.44
C GLY A 175 18.41 18.55 -4.73
N PHE A 176 18.14 19.83 -4.90
CA PHE A 176 18.53 20.59 -6.09
C PHE A 176 19.40 21.79 -5.70
N THR A 177 20.34 22.14 -6.57
CA THR A 177 21.21 23.31 -6.39
C THR A 177 20.41 24.60 -6.56
N ASN A 178 20.45 25.48 -5.56
CA ASN A 178 19.83 26.79 -5.65
C ASN A 178 20.73 27.74 -6.44
N LYS A 179 20.10 28.62 -7.23
CA LYS A 179 20.78 29.69 -7.93
C LYS A 179 20.77 30.93 -7.05
N ASP A 180 21.94 31.53 -6.84
CA ASP A 180 22.01 32.83 -6.18
C ASP A 180 21.28 33.91 -7.01
N GLN A 181 20.53 34.78 -6.33
CA GLN A 181 19.67 35.79 -6.96
C GLN A 181 20.51 36.83 -7.71
N LEU A 182 21.71 37.13 -7.21
CA LEU A 182 22.65 38.08 -7.82
C LEU A 182 23.41 37.47 -9.00
N SER A 183 23.32 36.15 -9.21
CA SER A 183 24.07 35.49 -10.26
C SER A 183 23.45 35.74 -11.64
N THR A 184 24.25 36.29 -12.54
CA THR A 184 23.89 36.53 -13.95
C THR A 184 23.86 35.25 -14.80
N ARG A 185 24.48 34.16 -14.31
CA ARG A 185 24.55 32.89 -15.04
C ARG A 185 23.17 32.23 -15.10
N LYS A 186 22.87 31.60 -16.23
CA LYS A 186 21.65 30.78 -16.39
C LYS A 186 21.75 29.44 -15.67
N THR A 187 22.96 28.95 -15.44
CA THR A 187 23.23 27.61 -14.89
C THR A 187 23.74 27.68 -13.45
N CYS A 188 23.32 26.73 -12.63
CA CYS A 188 23.77 26.54 -11.24
C CYS A 188 24.33 25.12 -11.04
N TYR A 189 25.34 24.75 -11.82
CA TYR A 189 25.94 23.42 -11.71
C TYR A 189 26.97 23.35 -10.58
N ALA A 190 26.77 22.40 -9.67
CA ALA A 190 27.76 22.07 -8.65
C ALA A 190 28.89 21.21 -9.25
N GLN A 191 30.13 21.46 -8.82
CA GLN A 191 31.25 20.62 -9.22
C GLN A 191 31.12 19.22 -8.61
N HIS A 192 31.70 18.21 -9.28
CA HIS A 192 31.59 16.82 -8.83
C HIS A 192 32.11 16.60 -7.39
N ALA A 193 33.17 17.32 -6.99
CA ALA A 193 33.68 17.28 -5.62
C ALA A 193 32.68 17.83 -4.59
N GLN A 194 31.96 18.90 -4.93
CA GLN A 194 30.92 19.48 -4.07
C GLN A 194 29.74 18.51 -3.94
N VAL A 195 29.30 17.89 -5.04
CA VAL A 195 28.21 16.89 -5.03
C VAL A 195 28.54 15.72 -4.11
N LYS A 196 29.79 15.20 -4.14
CA LYS A 196 30.24 14.14 -3.24
C LYS A 196 30.18 14.56 -1.76
N LYS A 197 30.67 15.77 -1.44
CA LYS A 197 30.63 16.30 -0.07
C LYS A 197 29.20 16.51 0.44
N ILE A 198 28.29 16.99 -0.42
CA ILE A 198 26.88 17.16 -0.08
C ILE A 198 26.22 15.80 0.17
N ARG A 199 26.47 14.80 -0.69
CA ARG A 199 25.96 13.44 -0.48
C ARG A 199 26.42 12.85 0.84
N GLN A 200 27.69 13.04 1.21
CA GLN A 200 28.19 12.59 2.52
C GLN A 200 27.42 13.25 3.67
N LYS A 201 27.24 14.57 3.63
CA LYS A 201 26.44 15.29 4.65
C LYS A 201 24.98 14.83 4.71
N MET A 202 24.35 14.57 3.56
CA MET A 202 22.99 14.02 3.51
C MET A 202 22.92 12.66 4.23
N VAL A 203 23.87 11.77 3.94
CA VAL A 203 23.95 10.45 4.55
C VAL A 203 24.18 10.55 6.06
N ASP A 204 25.10 11.40 6.49
CA ASP A 204 25.46 11.57 7.90
C ASP A 204 24.28 12.13 8.71
N THR A 205 23.61 13.18 8.22
CA THR A 205 22.45 13.77 8.91
C THR A 205 21.31 12.77 9.03
N ILE A 206 20.97 12.05 7.95
CA ILE A 206 19.91 11.02 7.97
C ILE A 206 20.26 9.89 8.95
N THR A 207 21.50 9.42 8.93
CA THR A 207 21.97 8.34 9.82
C THR A 207 21.87 8.77 11.28
N ASN A 208 22.32 9.99 11.60
CA ASN A 208 22.26 10.54 12.95
C ASN A 208 20.83 10.71 13.46
N ASP A 209 19.91 11.14 12.59
CA ASP A 209 18.51 11.35 12.95
C ASP A 209 17.75 10.04 13.21
N VAL A 210 17.92 9.06 12.32
CA VAL A 210 17.17 7.80 12.34
C VAL A 210 17.74 6.82 13.37
N THR A 211 19.06 6.80 13.59
CA THR A 211 19.68 5.87 14.57
C THR A 211 19.30 6.23 16.02
N LYS A 212 19.06 7.51 16.30
CA LYS A 212 18.71 8.00 17.64
C LYS A 212 17.22 7.94 17.97
N SER A 213 16.36 7.65 16.99
CA SER A 213 14.92 7.72 17.16
C SER A 213 14.23 6.40 16.85
N ASP A 214 13.15 6.16 17.60
CA ASP A 214 12.20 5.08 17.40
C ASP A 214 11.38 5.32 16.12
N LEU A 215 10.64 4.33 15.64
CA LEU A 215 9.81 4.45 14.43
C LEU A 215 8.81 5.62 14.56
N LYS A 216 8.27 5.81 15.77
CA LYS A 216 7.39 6.93 16.11
C LYS A 216 8.10 8.28 15.93
N GLY A 217 9.30 8.41 16.50
CA GLY A 217 10.10 9.62 16.41
C GLY A 217 10.51 9.95 14.97
N VAL A 218 10.85 8.93 14.17
CA VAL A 218 11.16 9.09 12.75
C VAL A 218 9.95 9.66 12.00
N VAL A 219 8.77 9.05 12.14
CA VAL A 219 7.55 9.53 11.46
C VAL A 219 7.17 10.94 11.91
N SER A 220 7.31 11.26 13.21
CA SER A 220 7.08 12.62 13.72
C SER A 220 8.02 13.67 13.12
N LYS A 221 9.26 13.30 12.77
CA LYS A 221 10.21 14.19 12.05
C LYS A 221 9.91 14.30 10.56
N LEU A 222 9.38 13.24 9.94
CA LEU A 222 8.95 13.21 8.53
C LEU A 222 7.69 14.05 8.27
N LEU A 223 6.88 14.30 9.30
CA LEU A 223 5.68 15.13 9.19
C LEU A 223 6.04 16.59 8.81
N PRO A 224 6.84 17.35 9.59
CA PRO A 224 7.23 18.72 9.25
C PRO A 224 8.48 18.81 8.37
N ASP A 225 9.07 17.67 7.97
CA ASP A 225 10.34 17.61 7.22
C ASP A 225 11.54 18.24 7.93
N ALA A 226 11.65 17.99 9.24
CA ALA A 226 12.76 18.48 10.04
C ALA A 226 14.11 18.01 9.46
N THR A 227 14.23 16.72 9.12
CA THR A 227 15.45 16.15 8.54
C THR A 227 15.83 16.80 7.20
N ALA A 228 14.86 17.19 6.37
CA ALA A 228 15.14 17.85 5.10
C ALA A 228 15.70 19.27 5.31
N LYS A 229 15.14 20.02 6.27
CA LYS A 229 15.63 21.35 6.65
C LYS A 229 17.02 21.30 7.29
N ASP A 230 17.29 20.26 8.07
CA ASP A 230 18.62 20.05 8.67
C ASP A 230 19.68 19.75 7.61
N ILE A 231 19.33 18.99 6.56
CA ILE A 231 20.20 18.75 5.40
C ILE A 231 20.50 20.06 4.66
N GLU A 232 19.49 20.89 4.43
CA GLU A 232 19.65 22.19 3.76
C GLU A 232 20.62 23.09 4.54
N LYS A 233 20.40 23.23 5.85
CA LYS A 233 21.27 24.01 6.75
C LYS A 233 22.70 23.47 6.78
N ALA A 234 22.88 22.16 6.86
CA ALA A 234 24.20 21.54 6.88
C ALA A 234 24.95 21.70 5.54
N SER A 235 24.22 21.77 4.43
CA SER A 235 24.79 21.84 3.08
C SER A 235 25.08 23.26 2.61
N GLN A 236 24.46 24.27 3.21
CA GLN A 236 24.60 25.70 2.87
C GLN A 236 26.06 26.18 2.80
N GLY A 237 26.94 25.65 3.65
CA GLY A 237 28.37 25.99 3.65
C GLY A 237 29.19 25.42 2.48
N ILE A 238 28.64 24.50 1.68
CA ILE A 238 29.30 23.93 0.49
C ILE A 238 28.71 24.56 -0.77
N TYR A 239 27.38 24.46 -0.90
CA TYR A 239 26.61 24.98 -2.01
C TYR A 239 25.16 25.15 -1.55
N PRO A 240 24.49 26.27 -1.87
CA PRO A 240 23.11 26.48 -1.45
C PRO A 240 22.18 25.50 -2.16
N LEU A 241 21.30 24.82 -1.40
CA LEU A 241 20.31 23.89 -1.93
C LEU A 241 18.91 24.51 -1.85
N HIS A 242 17.99 23.98 -2.64
CA HIS A 242 16.55 24.21 -2.53
C HIS A 242 15.81 22.91 -2.86
N ASP A 243 14.54 22.84 -2.50
CA ASP A 243 13.69 21.67 -2.75
C ASP A 243 14.35 20.36 -2.28
N VAL A 244 14.87 20.37 -1.04
CA VAL A 244 15.38 19.16 -0.39
C VAL A 244 14.21 18.42 0.22
N TYR A 245 14.02 17.16 -0.15
CA TYR A 245 12.96 16.31 0.37
C TYR A 245 13.42 14.88 0.59
N ILE A 246 12.75 14.19 1.51
CA ILE A 246 12.84 12.73 1.59
C ILE A 246 11.90 12.16 0.54
N ARG A 247 12.48 11.69 -0.57
CA ARG A 247 11.75 11.15 -1.72
C ARG A 247 10.94 9.92 -1.36
N LYS A 248 11.57 8.98 -0.64
CA LYS A 248 10.98 7.68 -0.35
C LYS A 248 11.57 7.08 0.91
N VAL A 249 10.72 6.45 1.71
CA VAL A 249 11.13 5.61 2.84
C VAL A 249 10.57 4.22 2.63
N LYS A 250 11.44 3.21 2.67
CA LYS A 250 11.06 1.80 2.59
C LYS A 250 11.42 1.11 3.90
N VAL A 251 10.49 0.40 4.50
CA VAL A 251 10.81 -0.57 5.56
C VAL A 251 11.33 -1.84 4.89
N LEU A 252 12.61 -2.16 5.10
CA LEU A 252 13.25 -3.38 4.57
C LEU A 252 12.95 -4.58 5.46
N LYS A 253 13.15 -4.42 6.76
CA LYS A 253 12.95 -5.48 7.76
C LYS A 253 12.15 -4.92 8.93
N LYS A 254 11.14 -5.68 9.32
CA LYS A 254 10.38 -5.43 10.55
C LYS A 254 10.91 -6.35 11.66
N PRO A 255 10.94 -5.87 12.93
CA PRO A 255 11.15 -6.74 14.07
C PRO A 255 9.98 -7.73 14.21
N ARG A 256 10.12 -8.70 15.13
CA ARG A 256 9.03 -9.64 15.44
C ARG A 256 7.81 -8.86 15.91
N PHE A 257 6.63 -9.27 15.44
CA PHE A 257 5.37 -8.62 15.79
C PHE A 257 5.09 -8.78 17.29
N GLU A 258 4.85 -7.66 17.96
CA GLU A 258 4.47 -7.58 19.36
C GLU A 258 3.22 -6.71 19.48
N LEU A 259 2.14 -7.28 20.02
CA LEU A 259 0.86 -6.59 20.13
C LEU A 259 0.95 -5.35 21.03
N SER A 260 1.73 -5.42 22.11
CA SER A 260 1.90 -4.32 23.06
C SER A 260 2.43 -3.04 22.41
N LYS A 261 3.43 -3.17 21.52
CA LYS A 261 4.00 -2.03 20.78
C LYS A 261 2.99 -1.41 19.81
N LEU A 262 2.16 -2.23 19.16
CA LEU A 262 1.12 -1.73 18.27
C LEU A 262 0.04 -0.97 19.06
N LEU A 263 -0.37 -1.48 20.23
CA LEU A 263 -1.35 -0.81 21.07
C LEU A 263 -0.84 0.55 21.59
N GLU A 264 0.44 0.63 21.95
CA GLU A 264 1.08 1.88 22.35
C GLU A 264 1.05 2.93 21.22
N LEU A 265 1.29 2.52 19.97
CA LEU A 265 1.22 3.40 18.81
C LEU A 265 -0.20 3.92 18.54
N HIS A 266 -1.23 3.20 18.97
CA HIS A 266 -2.63 3.59 18.79
C HIS A 266 -3.23 4.31 20.00
N GLY A 267 -2.60 4.27 21.18
CA GLY A 267 -3.00 5.05 22.36
C GLY A 267 -4.40 4.72 22.93
N ASP A 268 -5.13 3.77 22.34
CA ASP A 268 -6.46 3.32 22.79
C ASP A 268 -6.39 2.44 24.06
N GLY A 269 -5.42 2.71 24.95
CA GLY A 269 -5.39 2.20 26.33
C GLY A 269 -5.93 3.18 27.37
N ALA A 270 -6.25 4.42 26.98
CA ALA A 270 -6.67 5.47 27.93
C ALA A 270 -8.04 6.09 27.65
N ALA A 271 -8.70 5.78 26.52
CA ALA A 271 -10.01 6.35 26.17
C ALA A 271 -11.20 5.39 26.40
N SER A 272 -10.98 4.27 27.08
CA SER A 272 -12.02 3.38 27.62
C SER A 272 -11.87 3.16 29.13
N LYS A 273 -11.40 4.19 29.83
CA LYS A 273 -11.46 4.32 31.30
C LYS A 273 -11.89 5.72 31.68
N SER A 274 -13.18 5.97 31.55
CA SER A 274 -13.88 7.05 32.26
C SER A 274 -15.25 6.52 32.66
N GLU A 275 -15.22 5.54 33.56
CA GLU A 275 -16.26 5.22 34.54
C GLU A 275 -15.58 4.38 35.62
N GLU A 276 -14.75 5.03 36.44
CA GLU A 276 -14.54 4.57 37.82
C GLU A 276 -15.58 5.30 38.68
N VAL A 277 -16.55 4.55 39.18
CA VAL A 277 -17.20 4.87 40.45
C VAL A 277 -16.84 3.75 41.42
N GLY A 278 -15.96 4.10 42.37
CA GLY A 278 -16.15 3.76 43.78
C GLY A 278 -15.88 2.31 44.19
N GLU A 279 -14.71 2.11 44.75
CA GLU A 279 -14.49 1.17 45.84
C GLU A 279 -15.53 1.40 46.96
N SER A 280 -16.57 0.57 47.00
CA SER A 280 -17.30 0.27 48.23
C SER A 280 -17.90 -1.13 48.10
N GLY A 281 -17.41 -2.06 48.93
CA GLY A 281 -17.99 -3.39 49.05
C GLY A 281 -19.38 -3.29 49.66
N SER A 282 -20.39 -3.68 48.89
CA SER A 282 -21.70 -4.09 49.41
C SER A 282 -22.01 -5.49 48.87
N LYS A 283 -22.09 -6.46 49.78
CA LYS A 283 -22.65 -7.78 49.50
C LYS A 283 -24.12 -7.58 49.16
N VAL A 284 -24.54 -8.01 47.98
CA VAL A 284 -25.97 -8.17 47.66
C VAL A 284 -26.34 -9.61 47.97
N ASP A 285 -27.19 -9.80 48.98
CA ASP A 285 -27.78 -11.10 49.31
C ASP A 285 -28.60 -11.62 48.12
N ARG A 286 -28.32 -12.87 47.73
CA ARG A 286 -29.06 -13.61 46.71
C ARG A 286 -30.30 -14.21 47.37
N PRO A 287 -31.53 -13.80 47.03
CA PRO A 287 -32.73 -14.44 47.57
C PRO A 287 -32.82 -15.89 47.06
N GLU A 288 -33.03 -16.82 47.99
CA GLU A 288 -33.26 -18.25 47.73
C GLU A 288 -34.56 -18.44 46.93
N GLY A 289 -34.50 -19.19 45.82
CA GLY A 289 -35.70 -19.73 45.17
C GLY A 289 -35.89 -19.46 43.66
N TYR A 290 -34.84 -19.23 42.86
CA TYR A 290 -34.99 -19.21 41.40
C TYR A 290 -34.31 -20.43 40.75
N GLU A 291 -35.11 -21.46 40.45
CA GLU A 291 -34.71 -22.55 39.57
C GLU A 291 -34.95 -22.16 38.09
N PRO A 292 -33.97 -22.36 37.19
CA PRO A 292 -34.18 -22.12 35.77
C PRO A 292 -35.09 -23.21 35.17
N PRO A 293 -36.05 -22.84 34.29
CA PRO A 293 -36.99 -23.79 33.71
C PRO A 293 -36.28 -24.80 32.80
N VAL A 294 -36.62 -26.08 32.98
CA VAL A 294 -36.17 -27.23 32.19
C VAL A 294 -36.72 -27.11 30.76
N GLN A 295 -35.85 -27.19 29.76
CA GLN A 295 -36.26 -27.26 28.36
C GLN A 295 -36.87 -28.64 28.08
N GLU A 296 -38.17 -28.68 27.78
CA GLU A 296 -38.80 -29.87 27.19
C GLU A 296 -38.35 -29.99 25.74
N SER A 297 -37.74 -31.14 25.44
CA SER A 297 -37.40 -31.59 24.10
C SER A 297 -38.65 -31.91 23.29
N VAL A 298 -38.83 -31.26 22.13
CA VAL A 298 -39.25 -31.87 20.85
C VAL A 298 -38.62 -31.05 19.72
#